data_AF-A0A9X1NY30-F1
#
_entry.id   AF-A0A9X1NY30-F1
#
_cell.length_a   1.000
_cell.length_b   1.000
_cell.length_c   1.000
_cell.angle_alpha   90.00
_cell.angle_beta   90.00
_cell.angle_gamma   90.00
#
_symmetry.space_group_name_H-M   'P 1'
#
loop_
_entity.id
_entity.type
_entity.pdbx_description
1 polymer ?
#
loop_
_entity_poly.entity_id
_entity_poly.type
_entity_poly.pdbx_seq_one_letter_code
_entity_poly.pdbx_strand_id
1 'polypeptide(L)'
;MKTHWSWLVLVAGLAACSDKPEKVWIVVDLIDPAGRPAQMAFDNPRVPDMTMQDCEGALASAVPTLMEGINSRPESRGSRYVSAKCVPSATDPIKPKA
;
A
#
# COMPACT_ATOMS: atom_id res chain seq x y z
N MET A 1 -62.01 -13.49 8.95
CA MET A 1 -61.29 -13.23 7.69
C MET A 1 -60.22 -12.19 7.97
N LYS A 2 -58.93 -12.57 7.94
CA LYS A 2 -57.78 -11.67 7.98
C LYS A 2 -56.55 -12.45 7.49
N THR A 3 -56.28 -12.37 6.20
CA THR A 3 -55.10 -12.95 5.55
C THR A 3 -54.00 -11.88 5.57
N HIS A 4 -52.96 -12.13 6.36
CA HIS A 4 -51.77 -11.26 6.41
C HIS A 4 -50.75 -11.81 5.43
N TRP A 5 -50.40 -10.99 4.44
CA TRP A 5 -49.36 -11.22 3.46
C TRP A 5 -48.06 -10.65 4.04
N SER A 6 -47.06 -11.49 4.31
CA SER A 6 -45.70 -11.03 4.64
C SER A 6 -44.73 -11.65 3.65
N TRP A 7 -44.33 -10.83 2.67
CA TRP A 7 -43.18 -11.08 1.83
C TRP A 7 -41.94 -10.64 2.60
N LEU A 8 -41.14 -11.58 3.09
CA LEU A 8 -39.78 -11.28 3.51
C LEU A 8 -38.86 -11.47 2.30
N VAL A 9 -38.62 -10.37 1.60
CA VAL A 9 -37.52 -10.23 0.65
C VAL A 9 -36.24 -10.14 1.48
N LEU A 10 -35.50 -11.25 1.59
CA LEU A 10 -34.13 -11.24 2.08
C LEU A 10 -33.24 -10.72 0.97
N VAL A 11 -32.95 -9.42 1.04
CA VAL A 11 -31.93 -8.75 0.23
C VAL A 11 -30.58 -9.36 0.59
N ALA A 12 -29.99 -10.08 -0.37
CA ALA A 12 -28.59 -10.47 -0.30
C ALA A 12 -27.73 -9.21 -0.32
N GLY A 13 -27.28 -8.77 0.85
CA GLY A 13 -26.27 -7.73 0.98
C GLY A 13 -24.96 -8.24 0.42
N LEU A 14 -24.66 -7.86 -0.82
CA LEU A 14 -23.33 -7.95 -1.42
C LEU A 14 -22.33 -7.33 -0.43
N ALA A 15 -21.43 -8.16 0.10
CA ALA A 15 -20.19 -7.67 0.64
C ALA A 15 -19.49 -6.92 -0.48
N ALA A 16 -19.49 -5.58 -0.40
CA ALA A 16 -18.70 -4.72 -1.26
C ALA A 16 -17.22 -4.96 -0.90
N CYS A 17 -16.66 -6.04 -1.45
CA CYS A 17 -15.23 -6.27 -1.49
C CYS A 17 -14.64 -5.15 -2.34
N SER A 18 -13.90 -4.26 -1.69
CA SER A 18 -13.19 -3.12 -2.28
C SER A 18 -12.68 -3.42 -3.71
N ASP A 19 -13.31 -2.83 -4.72
CA ASP A 19 -13.16 -3.11 -6.17
C ASP A 19 -11.78 -2.76 -6.79
N LYS A 20 -10.76 -2.46 -5.97
CA LYS A 20 -9.44 -2.11 -6.49
C LYS A 20 -8.56 -3.36 -6.55
N PRO A 21 -8.02 -3.73 -7.72
CA PRO A 21 -7.09 -4.84 -7.81
C PRO A 21 -5.88 -4.57 -6.92
N GLU A 22 -5.45 -5.59 -6.17
CA GLU A 22 -4.24 -5.51 -5.38
C GLU A 22 -3.03 -5.35 -6.30
N LYS A 23 -2.12 -4.44 -5.93
CA LYS A 23 -0.81 -4.27 -6.56
C LYS A 23 0.27 -4.39 -5.51
N VAL A 24 1.52 -4.57 -5.93
CA VAL A 24 2.65 -4.64 -5.02
C VAL A 24 3.25 -3.25 -4.79
N TRP A 25 3.27 -2.84 -3.53
CA TRP A 25 3.89 -1.61 -3.05
C TRP A 25 5.26 -1.91 -2.45
N ILE A 26 6.19 -0.97 -2.52
CA ILE A 26 7.42 -0.99 -1.75
C ILE A 26 7.24 -0.04 -0.57
N VAL A 27 7.34 -0.56 0.66
CA VAL A 27 7.37 0.24 1.88
C VAL A 27 8.80 0.32 2.37
N VAL A 28 9.32 1.54 2.50
CA VAL A 28 10.64 1.84 3.03
C VAL A 28 10.49 2.39 4.44
N ASP A 29 11.09 1.71 5.41
CA ASP A 29 11.23 2.17 6.78
C ASP A 29 12.50 3.03 6.90
N LEU A 30 12.36 4.17 7.54
CA LEU A 30 13.38 5.20 7.64
C LEU A 30 13.49 5.72 9.07
N ILE A 31 14.62 6.34 9.39
CA ILE A 31 14.72 7.33 10.46
C ILE A 31 14.79 8.70 9.82
N ASP A 32 13.83 9.57 10.13
CA ASP A 32 13.77 10.94 9.62
C ASP A 32 14.95 11.79 10.14
N PRO A 33 15.17 13.02 9.60
CA PRO A 33 16.27 13.88 10.04
C PRO A 33 16.19 14.29 11.52
N ALA A 34 15.00 14.19 12.14
CA ALA A 34 14.79 14.45 13.56
C ALA A 34 15.00 13.21 14.45
N GLY A 35 15.40 12.08 13.88
CA GLY A 35 15.64 10.84 14.62
C GLY A 35 14.40 9.98 14.87
N ARG A 36 13.26 10.30 14.25
CA ARG A 36 11.99 9.59 14.45
C ARG A 36 11.79 8.50 13.40
N PRO A 37 11.16 7.36 13.74
CA PRO A 37 10.73 6.39 12.74
C PRO A 37 9.75 7.02 11.75
N ALA A 38 9.97 6.76 10.47
CA ALA A 38 9.10 7.19 9.37
C ALA A 38 8.96 6.07 8.35
N GLN A 39 7.88 6.12 7.56
CA GLN A 39 7.64 5.19 6.46
C GLN A 39 7.30 5.95 5.19
N MET A 40 7.76 5.44 4.05
CA MET A 40 7.34 5.90 2.73
C MET A 40 6.93 4.70 1.87
N ALA A 41 5.77 4.80 1.25
CA ALA A 41 5.26 3.79 0.32
C ALA A 41 5.43 4.26 -1.13
N PHE A 42 5.84 3.34 -2.00
CA PHE A 42 6.04 3.56 -3.42
C PHE A 42 5.22 2.54 -4.19
N ASP A 43 4.43 3.03 -5.14
CA ASP A 43 3.86 2.21 -6.20
C ASP A 43 4.59 2.49 -7.52
N ASN A 44 4.70 1.46 -8.38
CA ASN A 44 5.26 1.63 -9.71
C ASN A 44 4.15 1.50 -10.76
N PRO A 45 3.51 2.62 -11.19
CA PRO A 45 2.42 2.56 -12.16
C PRO A 45 2.86 2.10 -13.56
N ARG A 46 4.17 2.05 -13.84
CA ARG A 46 4.71 1.52 -15.11
C ARG A 46 4.76 0.00 -15.15
N VAL A 47 4.63 -0.66 -14.00
CA VAL A 47 4.61 -2.13 -13.86
C VAL A 47 3.40 -2.52 -13.00
N PRO A 48 2.17 -2.31 -13.51
CA PRO A 48 0.95 -2.52 -12.72
C PRO A 48 0.75 -3.96 -12.29
N ASP A 49 1.28 -4.92 -13.05
CA ASP A 49 1.15 -6.36 -12.82
C ASP A 49 2.37 -6.96 -12.10
N MET A 50 3.20 -6.13 -11.44
CA MET A 50 4.37 -6.58 -10.69
C MET A 50 3.96 -7.61 -9.62
N THR A 51 4.57 -8.79 -9.66
CA THR A 51 4.32 -9.82 -8.66
C THR A 51 5.14 -9.57 -7.39
N MET A 52 4.77 -10.24 -6.30
CA MET A 52 5.57 -10.22 -5.06
C MET A 52 6.99 -10.72 -5.31
N GLN A 53 7.14 -11.78 -6.10
CA GLN A 53 8.44 -12.36 -6.42
C GLN A 53 9.31 -11.41 -7.24
N ASP A 54 8.73 -10.71 -8.23
CA ASP A 54 9.46 -9.71 -9.03
C ASP A 54 9.94 -8.57 -8.14
N CYS A 55 9.06 -8.08 -7.26
CA CYS A 55 9.38 -7.02 -6.32
C CYS A 55 10.52 -7.44 -5.38
N GLU A 56 10.41 -8.59 -4.73
CA GLU A 56 11.42 -9.09 -3.80
C GLU A 56 12.77 -9.34 -4.49
N GLY A 57 12.75 -9.87 -5.72
CA GLY A 57 13.95 -10.07 -6.53
C GLY A 57 14.64 -8.77 -6.96
N ALA A 58 13.87 -7.69 -7.15
CA ALA A 58 14.38 -6.38 -7.52
C ALA A 58 14.64 -5.45 -6.31
N LEU A 59 14.16 -5.81 -5.11
CA LEU A 59 14.08 -4.87 -3.99
C LEU A 59 15.44 -4.32 -3.60
N ALA A 60 16.43 -5.19 -3.42
CA ALA A 60 17.78 -4.81 -3.00
C ALA A 60 18.47 -3.86 -3.99
N SER A 61 18.26 -4.06 -5.31
CA SER A 61 18.83 -3.19 -6.34
C SER A 61 18.04 -1.89 -6.53
N ALA A 62 16.76 -1.86 -6.12
CA ALA A 62 15.93 -0.67 -6.14
C ALA A 62 16.22 0.30 -4.98
N VAL A 63 16.69 -0.19 -3.82
CA VAL A 63 16.91 0.65 -2.61
C VAL A 63 17.75 1.91 -2.87
N PRO A 64 18.90 1.88 -3.59
CA PRO A 64 19.67 3.09 -3.86
C PRO A 64 18.86 4.16 -4.59
N THR A 65 18.14 3.77 -5.64
CA THR A 65 17.27 4.67 -6.43
C THR A 65 16.11 5.20 -5.59
N LEU A 66 15.51 4.36 -4.76
CA LEU A 66 14.46 4.79 -3.83
C LEU A 66 14.99 5.82 -2.83
N MET A 67 16.17 5.58 -2.24
CA MET A 67 16.81 6.49 -1.29
C MET A 67 17.26 7.80 -1.94
N GLU A 68 17.68 7.79 -3.20
CA GLU A 68 17.95 9.01 -3.96
C GLU A 68 16.67 9.84 -4.13
N GLY A 69 15.57 9.18 -4.55
CA GLY A 69 14.26 9.81 -4.66
C GLY A 69 13.75 10.39 -3.33
N ILE A 70 13.94 9.66 -2.22
CA ILE A 70 13.62 10.12 -0.86
C ILE A 70 14.43 11.35 -0.51
N ASN A 71 15.75 11.32 -0.68
CA ASN A 71 16.65 12.41 -0.29
C ASN A 71 16.54 13.65 -1.18
N SER A 72 15.95 13.53 -2.38
CA SER A 72 15.63 14.66 -3.25
C SER A 72 14.57 15.58 -2.64
N ARG A 73 13.72 15.05 -1.74
CA ARG A 73 12.64 15.80 -1.10
C ARG A 73 13.17 16.59 0.10
N PRO A 74 12.91 17.90 0.21
CA PRO A 74 13.42 18.72 1.31
C PRO A 74 13.07 18.18 2.71
N GLU A 75 11.86 17.67 2.90
CA GLU A 75 11.36 17.15 4.17
C GLU A 75 12.03 15.84 4.62
N SER A 76 12.60 15.10 3.67
CA SER A 76 13.24 13.80 3.91
C SER A 76 14.76 13.86 3.78
N ARG A 77 15.34 15.02 3.46
CA ARG A 77 16.79 15.17 3.26
C ARG A 77 17.54 14.83 4.55
N GLY A 78 18.38 13.80 4.50
CA GLY A 78 19.12 13.29 5.66
C GLY A 78 18.42 12.13 6.38
N SER A 79 17.32 11.62 5.84
CA SER A 79 16.71 10.38 6.32
C SER A 79 17.65 9.21 6.14
N ARG A 80 17.69 8.32 7.13
CA ARG A 80 18.50 7.10 7.11
C ARG A 80 17.63 5.89 6.78
N TYR A 81 18.11 5.05 5.88
CA TYR A 81 17.50 3.78 5.55
C TYR A 81 17.52 2.81 6.74
N VAL A 82 16.41 2.11 6.98
CA VAL A 82 16.30 1.01 7.97
C VAL A 82 16.01 -0.31 7.24
N SER A 83 14.90 -0.37 6.50
CA SER A 83 14.48 -1.56 5.75
C SER A 83 13.60 -1.18 4.57
N ALA A 84 13.44 -2.10 3.64
CA ALA A 84 12.41 -2.05 2.62
C ALA A 84 11.71 -3.40 2.55
N LYS A 85 10.41 -3.40 2.20
CA LYS A 85 9.62 -4.62 2.00
C LYS A 85 8.58 -4.43 0.91
N CYS A 86 8.25 -5.53 0.23
CA CYS A 86 7.14 -5.60 -0.71
C CYS A 86 5.84 -5.89 0.05
N VAL A 87 4.76 -5.20 -0.29
CA VAL A 87 3.45 -5.36 0.37
C VAL A 87 2.35 -5.38 -0.69
N PRO A 88 1.55 -6.46 -0.78
CA PRO A 88 0.36 -6.47 -1.63
C PRO A 88 -0.72 -5.59 -0.99
N SER A 89 -1.24 -4.63 -1.74
CA SER A 89 -2.32 -3.77 -1.26
C SER A 89 -3.04 -3.07 -2.42
N ALA A 90 -4.36 -3.00 -2.33
CA ALA A 90 -5.21 -2.25 -3.26
C ALA A 90 -5.06 -0.72 -3.10
N THR A 91 -4.62 -0.25 -1.93
CA THR A 91 -4.41 1.17 -1.61
C THR A 91 -3.05 1.41 -0.98
N ASP A 92 -2.69 2.66 -0.74
CA ASP A 92 -1.48 3.01 -0.01
C ASP A 92 -1.47 2.32 1.38
N PRO A 93 -0.50 1.42 1.65
CA PRO A 93 -0.51 0.56 2.83
C PRO A 93 -0.14 1.29 4.12
N ILE A 94 0.38 2.52 4.05
CA ILE A 94 0.78 3.30 5.24
C ILE A 94 -0.20 4.44 5.57
N LYS A 95 -1.21 4.68 4.72
CA LYS A 95 -2.26 5.65 5.03
C LYS A 95 -3.29 5.06 6.00
N PRO A 96 -3.86 5.88 6.91
CA PRO A 96 -4.98 5.46 7.73
C PRO A 96 -6.12 4.92 6.86
N LYS A 97 -6.69 3.80 7.26
CA LYS A 97 -7.94 3.31 6.68
C LYS A 97 -9.04 4.31 7.04
N ALA A 98 -9.74 4.80 6.02
CA ALA A 98 -10.91 5.66 6.20
C ALA A 98 -12.08 4.88 6.82
#